data_AF-A0A938Y5D8-F1
#
_entry.id   AF-A0A938Y5D8-F1
#
_cell.length_a   1.000
_cell.length_b   1.000
_cell.length_c   1.000
_cell.angle_alpha   90.00
_cell.angle_beta   90.00
_cell.angle_gamma   90.00
#
_symmetry.space_group_name_H-M   'P 1'
#
loop_
_entity.id
_entity.type
_entity.pdbx_description
1 polymer ?
#
loop_
_entity_poly.entity_id
_entity_poly.type
_entity_poly.pdbx_seq_one_letter_code
_entity_poly.pdbx_strand_id
1 'polypeptide(L)'
;MWLIVCLSLLLNLGQQQGTAAEQVELFDTDKERVVQTINNSAAFQQTAQAMLASITGRVMEISPSLAKAMIVKIPLAPPQHMRIPKESVEADITNVFVVMPKQGERKPWLLLHTTENDTILVEFSSSLDKLKKLLNEKRALARGNAKAWYNSETFIVM
;
A
#
# COMPACT_ATOMS: atom_id res chain seq x y z
N MET A 1 -11.86 -38.76 -32.95
CA MET A 1 -10.81 -37.70 -33.06
C MET A 1 -11.20 -36.35 -32.44
N TRP A 2 -12.47 -36.02 -32.19
CA TRP A 2 -12.86 -34.70 -31.63
C TRP A 2 -12.98 -34.65 -30.11
N LEU A 3 -13.14 -35.80 -29.43
CA LEU A 3 -13.23 -35.91 -27.97
C LEU A 3 -11.94 -35.54 -27.23
N ILE A 4 -10.77 -35.73 -27.84
CA ILE A 4 -9.47 -35.42 -27.23
C ILE A 4 -9.24 -33.90 -27.19
N VAL A 5 -9.74 -33.16 -28.20
CA VAL A 5 -9.62 -31.70 -28.28
C VAL A 5 -10.42 -31.02 -27.16
N CYS A 6 -11.62 -31.51 -26.87
CA CYS A 6 -12.42 -31.00 -25.75
C CYS A 6 -11.79 -31.29 -24.38
N LEU A 7 -11.15 -32.46 -24.22
CA LEU A 7 -10.51 -32.84 -22.96
C LEU A 7 -9.25 -32.00 -22.67
N SER A 8 -8.51 -31.59 -23.70
CA SER A 8 -7.36 -30.67 -23.55
C SER A 8 -7.75 -29.23 -23.20
N LEU A 9 -8.96 -28.77 -23.56
CA LEU A 9 -9.44 -27.43 -23.20
C LEU A 9 -9.83 -27.32 -21.72
N LEU A 10 -10.30 -28.41 -21.11
CA LEU A 10 -10.69 -28.44 -19.70
C LEU A 10 -9.49 -28.39 -18.73
N LEU A 11 -8.29 -28.79 -19.19
CA LEU A 11 -7.07 -28.78 -18.39
C LEU A 11 -6.42 -27.39 -18.25
N ASN A 12 -6.80 -26.40 -19.08
CA ASN A 12 -6.28 -25.03 -18.99
C ASN A 12 -7.10 -24.09 -18.08
N LEU A 13 -8.25 -24.55 -17.55
CA LEU A 13 -9.09 -23.75 -16.64
C LEU A 13 -8.52 -23.64 -15.20
N GLY A 14 -7.43 -24.34 -14.91
CA GLY A 14 -6.84 -24.41 -13.56
C GLY A 14 -5.70 -23.42 -13.29
N GLN A 15 -5.20 -22.70 -14.29
CA GLN A 15 -4.22 -21.63 -14.03
C GLN A 15 -4.95 -20.36 -13.61
N GLN A 16 -5.48 -20.35 -12.38
CA GLN A 16 -5.63 -19.10 -11.65
C GLN A 16 -4.23 -18.48 -11.59
N GLN A 17 -3.97 -17.54 -12.49
CA GLN A 17 -2.90 -16.57 -12.35
C GLN A 17 -3.20 -15.85 -11.04
N GLY A 18 -2.61 -16.34 -9.94
CA GLY A 18 -2.53 -15.57 -8.71
C GLY A 18 -1.86 -14.27 -9.11
N THR A 19 -2.65 -13.21 -9.22
CA THR A 19 -2.16 -11.85 -9.45
C THR A 19 -1.05 -11.64 -8.45
N ALA A 20 0.18 -11.44 -8.93
CA ALA A 20 1.32 -11.19 -8.06
C ALA A 20 0.89 -10.16 -7.01
N ALA A 21 0.98 -10.52 -5.73
CA ALA A 21 0.42 -9.71 -4.66
C ALA A 21 1.00 -8.30 -4.77
N GLU A 22 0.13 -7.31 -5.03
CA GLU A 22 0.56 -5.95 -5.28
C GLU A 22 1.33 -5.44 -4.06
N GLN A 23 2.49 -4.83 -4.33
CA GLN A 23 3.45 -4.47 -3.30
C GLN A 23 3.06 -3.17 -2.60
N VAL A 24 3.48 -3.02 -1.36
CA VAL A 24 3.41 -1.76 -0.62
C VAL A 24 4.53 -0.86 -1.13
N GLU A 25 4.19 0.38 -1.46
CA GLU A 25 5.14 1.35 -2.02
C GLU A 25 5.23 2.57 -1.12
N LEU A 26 6.45 3.02 -0.86
CA LEU A 26 6.71 4.30 -0.19
C LEU A 26 7.23 5.29 -1.23
N PHE A 27 6.43 6.28 -1.53
CA PHE A 27 6.75 7.39 -2.42
C PHE A 27 7.24 8.59 -1.62
N ASP A 28 8.32 9.22 -2.10
CA ASP A 28 8.86 10.44 -1.55
C ASP A 28 8.64 11.57 -2.57
N THR A 29 7.77 12.53 -2.23
CA THR A 29 7.39 13.59 -3.17
C THR A 29 8.52 14.59 -3.43
N ASP A 30 9.55 14.66 -2.58
CA ASP A 30 10.72 15.51 -2.85
C ASP A 30 11.67 14.90 -3.86
N LYS A 31 11.64 13.58 -4.00
CA LYS A 31 12.46 12.82 -4.94
C LYS A 31 11.68 12.37 -6.16
N GLU A 32 10.37 12.63 -6.17
CA GLU A 32 9.42 12.27 -7.22
C GLU A 32 9.49 10.79 -7.62
N ARG A 33 9.77 9.91 -6.65
CA ARG A 33 9.92 8.48 -6.91
C ARG A 33 9.57 7.59 -5.73
N VAL A 34 9.30 6.32 -6.04
CA VAL A 34 9.22 5.25 -5.05
C VAL A 34 10.62 5.04 -4.46
N VAL A 35 10.73 5.19 -3.14
CA VAL A 35 11.98 5.02 -2.39
C VAL A 35 12.09 3.67 -1.70
N GLN A 36 10.97 2.97 -1.52
CA GLN A 36 10.93 1.59 -1.01
C GLN A 36 9.74 0.84 -1.60
N THR A 37 9.97 -0.44 -1.91
CA THR A 37 8.94 -1.38 -2.32
C THR A 37 9.01 -2.60 -1.40
N ILE A 38 7.88 -2.99 -0.83
CA ILE A 38 7.80 -3.93 0.28
C ILE A 38 6.70 -4.95 0.01
N ASN A 39 6.95 -6.22 0.33
CA ASN A 39 5.90 -7.25 0.25
C ASN A 39 4.73 -6.88 1.17
N ASN A 40 3.52 -6.96 0.61
CA ASN A 40 2.28 -6.64 1.29
C ASN A 40 1.94 -7.76 2.29
N SER A 41 2.36 -7.56 3.54
CA SER A 41 2.18 -8.53 4.62
C SER A 41 0.84 -8.34 5.34
N ALA A 42 0.41 -9.36 6.09
CA ALA A 42 -0.76 -9.26 6.95
C ALA A 42 -0.69 -8.08 7.94
N ALA A 43 0.51 -7.68 8.37
CA ALA A 43 0.68 -6.53 9.25
C ALA A 43 0.32 -5.20 8.56
N PHE A 44 0.61 -5.06 7.25
CA PHE A 44 0.16 -3.91 6.47
C PHE A 44 -1.34 -3.92 6.27
N GLN A 45 -1.94 -5.08 5.96
CA GLN A 45 -3.40 -5.23 5.84
C GLN A 45 -4.12 -4.83 7.13
N GLN A 46 -3.68 -5.35 8.29
CA GLN A 46 -4.26 -4.99 9.59
C GLN A 46 -4.08 -3.52 9.93
N THR A 47 -2.93 -2.93 9.57
CA THR A 47 -2.67 -1.50 9.79
C THR A 47 -3.60 -0.63 8.95
N ALA A 48 -3.81 -0.99 7.68
CA ALA A 48 -4.74 -0.28 6.80
C ALA A 48 -6.19 -0.40 7.29
N GLN A 49 -6.62 -1.61 7.69
CA GLN A 49 -7.94 -1.84 8.29
C GLN A 49 -8.19 -0.98 9.53
N ALA A 50 -7.19 -0.86 10.41
CA ALA A 50 -7.29 -0.03 11.60
C ALA A 50 -7.41 1.47 11.27
N MET A 51 -6.70 1.95 10.24
CA MET A 51 -6.82 3.33 9.75
C MET A 51 -8.21 3.60 9.20
N LEU A 52 -8.69 2.70 8.34
CA LEU A 52 -10.03 2.72 7.76
C LEU A 52 -11.14 2.71 8.83
N ALA A 53 -11.01 1.90 9.88
CA ALA A 53 -11.96 1.87 10.99
C ALA A 53 -11.94 3.16 11.84
N SER A 54 -10.91 3.99 11.72
CA SER A 54 -10.71 5.20 12.52
C SER A 54 -11.04 6.50 11.78
N ILE A 55 -11.67 6.40 10.60
CA ILE A 55 -12.07 7.54 9.77
C ILE A 55 -13.03 8.45 10.55
N THR A 56 -12.74 9.74 10.57
CA THR A 56 -13.52 10.74 11.32
C THR A 56 -14.44 11.59 10.43
N GLY A 57 -14.11 11.68 9.13
CA GLY A 57 -14.85 12.44 8.12
C GLY A 57 -14.02 12.63 6.84
N ARG A 58 -14.55 13.40 5.88
CA ARG A 58 -13.81 13.79 4.67
C ARG A 58 -12.84 14.92 4.95
N VAL A 59 -11.77 14.99 4.16
CA VAL A 59 -10.93 16.20 4.10
C VAL A 59 -11.78 17.32 3.49
N MET A 60 -11.97 18.43 4.21
CA MET A 60 -12.81 19.55 3.74
C MET A 60 -12.14 20.40 2.65
N GLU A 61 -10.83 20.27 2.50
CA GLU A 61 -10.06 20.95 1.47
C GLU A 61 -10.18 20.21 0.13
N ILE A 62 -10.56 20.94 -0.92
CA ILE A 62 -10.82 20.40 -2.25
C ILE A 62 -9.58 19.71 -2.86
N SER A 63 -8.37 20.17 -2.53
CA SER A 63 -7.12 19.56 -3.01
C SER A 63 -5.96 19.88 -2.06
N PRO A 64 -5.76 19.10 -0.98
CA PRO A 64 -4.64 19.33 -0.08
C PRO A 64 -3.31 19.13 -0.80
N SER A 65 -2.35 20.02 -0.51
CA SER A 65 -1.02 19.95 -1.10
C SER A 65 -0.33 18.63 -0.76
N LEU A 66 0.19 17.96 -1.81
CA LEU A 66 1.05 16.78 -1.69
C LEU A 66 2.54 17.16 -1.70
N ALA A 67 2.88 18.46 -1.69
CA ALA A 67 4.26 18.88 -1.60
C ALA A 67 4.87 18.46 -0.26
N LYS A 68 6.16 18.09 -0.28
CA LYS A 68 6.92 17.73 0.93
C LYS A 68 6.23 16.64 1.77
N ALA A 69 5.74 15.58 1.14
CA ALA A 69 5.07 14.46 1.81
C ALA A 69 5.78 13.11 1.57
N MET A 70 5.54 12.18 2.49
CA MET A 70 5.76 10.75 2.27
C MET A 70 4.40 10.10 2.06
N ILE A 71 4.25 9.35 0.97
CA ILE A 71 2.99 8.68 0.64
C ILE A 71 3.23 7.18 0.67
N VAL A 72 2.43 6.45 1.46
CA VAL A 72 2.49 4.99 1.48
C VAL A 72 1.26 4.44 0.78
N LYS A 73 1.47 3.72 -0.33
CA LYS A 73 0.42 2.95 -1.00
C LYS A 73 0.35 1.56 -0.38
N ILE A 74 -0.82 1.21 0.14
CA ILE A 74 -1.13 -0.12 0.67
C ILE A 74 -2.29 -0.70 -0.15
N PRO A 75 -2.01 -1.62 -1.08
CA PRO A 75 -3.05 -2.37 -1.78
C PRO A 75 -3.82 -3.25 -0.78
N LEU A 76 -5.15 -3.29 -0.88
CA LEU A 76 -5.99 -4.16 -0.07
C LEU A 76 -6.31 -5.44 -0.85
N ALA A 77 -6.07 -6.58 -0.22
CA ALA A 77 -6.32 -7.89 -0.81
C ALA A 77 -6.93 -8.82 0.26
N PRO A 78 -8.25 -9.10 0.22
CA PRO A 78 -9.23 -8.62 -0.76
C PRO A 78 -9.57 -7.12 -0.60
N PRO A 79 -10.26 -6.48 -1.58
CA PRO A 79 -10.87 -5.17 -1.39
C PRO A 79 -11.74 -5.14 -0.13
N GLN A 80 -11.74 -3.99 0.55
CA GLN A 80 -12.48 -3.81 1.80
C GLN A 80 -13.73 -2.98 1.58
N HIS A 81 -14.87 -3.61 1.76
CA HIS A 81 -16.16 -2.92 1.76
C HIS A 81 -16.26 -1.96 2.96
N MET A 82 -16.64 -0.71 2.70
CA MET A 82 -16.82 0.31 3.71
C MET A 82 -18.04 1.17 3.42
N ARG A 83 -18.76 1.50 4.51
CA ARG A 83 -19.73 2.58 4.53
C ARG A 83 -19.20 3.73 5.38
N ILE A 84 -19.13 4.93 4.80
CA ILE A 84 -18.75 6.16 5.52
C ILE A 84 -20.05 6.82 6.02
N PRO A 85 -20.41 6.67 7.32
CA PRO A 85 -21.79 6.92 7.77
C PRO A 85 -22.24 8.38 7.63
N LYS A 86 -21.31 9.33 7.77
CA LYS A 86 -21.61 10.77 7.68
C LYS A 86 -21.89 11.26 6.26
N GLU A 87 -21.54 10.48 5.25
CA GLU A 87 -21.46 10.93 3.85
C GLU A 87 -22.32 10.10 2.90
N SER A 88 -22.99 9.05 3.39
CA SER A 88 -23.74 8.08 2.57
C SER A 88 -22.91 7.45 1.44
N VAL A 89 -21.58 7.41 1.59
CA VAL A 89 -20.69 6.76 0.63
C VAL A 89 -20.53 5.30 1.04
N GLU A 90 -20.84 4.41 0.10
CA GLU A 90 -20.65 2.97 0.21
C GLU A 90 -19.74 2.57 -0.95
N ALA A 91 -18.59 1.98 -0.64
CA ALA A 91 -17.58 1.67 -1.64
C ALA A 91 -16.69 0.51 -1.21
N ASP A 92 -16.20 -0.24 -2.20
CA ASP A 92 -15.16 -1.25 -2.00
C ASP A 92 -13.79 -0.62 -2.22
N ILE A 93 -13.01 -0.52 -1.14
CA ILE A 93 -11.70 0.12 -1.18
C ILE A 93 -10.65 -0.88 -1.66
N THR A 94 -9.91 -0.52 -2.70
CA THR A 94 -8.85 -1.34 -3.30
C THR A 94 -7.46 -0.91 -2.86
N ASN A 95 -7.25 0.40 -2.65
CA ASN A 95 -5.96 0.93 -2.27
C ASN A 95 -6.11 2.02 -1.22
N VAL A 96 -5.24 1.98 -0.22
CA VAL A 96 -5.12 3.02 0.81
C VAL A 96 -3.80 3.76 0.62
N PHE A 97 -3.88 5.06 0.36
CA PHE A 97 -2.73 5.95 0.30
C PHE A 97 -2.66 6.77 1.57
N VAL A 98 -1.66 6.50 2.41
CA VAL A 98 -1.43 7.26 3.64
C VAL A 98 -0.51 8.43 3.32
N VAL A 99 -1.05 9.64 3.35
CA VAL A 99 -0.28 10.87 3.09
C VAL A 99 0.23 11.43 4.41
N MET A 100 1.56 11.49 4.53
CA MET A 100 2.26 12.00 5.72
C MET A 100 3.09 13.23 5.34
N PRO A 101 2.59 14.45 5.60
CA PRO A 101 3.40 15.67 5.44
C PRO A 101 4.70 15.58 6.23
N LYS A 102 5.81 15.99 5.63
CA LYS A 102 7.13 16.07 6.29
C LYS A 102 7.28 17.37 7.07
N GLN A 103 6.52 18.39 6.71
CA GLN A 103 6.61 19.74 7.26
C GLN A 103 5.20 20.31 7.43
N GLY A 104 5.07 21.27 8.36
CA GLY A 104 3.82 21.92 8.71
C GLY A 104 3.04 21.22 9.83
N GLU A 105 1.98 21.87 10.30
CA GLU A 105 1.10 21.38 11.37
C GLU A 105 -0.02 20.48 10.84
N ARG A 106 -0.03 20.20 9.54
CA ARG A 106 -1.10 19.42 8.91
C ARG A 106 -1.04 17.97 9.36
N LYS A 107 -2.19 17.47 9.82
CA LYS A 107 -2.34 16.07 10.21
C LYS A 107 -2.30 15.17 8.96
N PRO A 108 -1.82 13.93 9.09
CA PRO A 108 -1.91 12.92 8.04
C PRO A 108 -3.36 12.67 7.60
N TRP A 109 -3.56 12.33 6.33
CA TRP A 109 -4.87 11.94 5.79
C TRP A 109 -4.74 10.72 4.88
N LEU A 110 -5.88 10.13 4.53
CA LEU A 110 -5.95 9.03 3.58
C LEU A 110 -6.53 9.51 2.26
N LEU A 111 -5.98 8.96 1.18
CA LEU A 111 -6.57 8.96 -0.13
C LEU A 111 -6.92 7.50 -0.45
N LEU A 112 -8.19 7.24 -0.74
CA LEU A 112 -8.72 5.90 -0.95
C LEU A 112 -9.11 5.75 -2.41
N HIS A 113 -8.65 4.67 -3.06
CA HIS A 113 -9.19 4.29 -4.36
C HIS A 113 -10.23 3.19 -4.20
N THR A 114 -11.31 3.30 -4.95
CA THR A 114 -12.39 2.31 -4.99
C THR A 114 -12.22 1.35 -6.17
N THR A 115 -13.04 0.29 -6.20
CA THR A 115 -13.18 -0.59 -7.37
C THR A 115 -13.73 0.13 -8.59
N GLU A 116 -14.50 1.19 -8.38
CA GLU A 116 -15.09 2.07 -9.40
C GLU A 116 -14.10 3.13 -9.91
N ASN A 117 -12.84 3.08 -9.45
CA ASN A 117 -11.78 4.02 -9.79
C ASN A 117 -12.03 5.46 -9.28
N ASP A 118 -12.88 5.61 -8.27
CA ASP A 118 -13.09 6.87 -7.57
C ASP A 118 -12.02 7.11 -6.51
N THR A 119 -11.77 8.38 -6.23
CA THR A 119 -10.82 8.83 -5.20
C THR A 119 -11.54 9.52 -4.06
N ILE A 120 -11.41 8.99 -2.84
CA ILE A 120 -12.04 9.53 -1.63
C ILE A 120 -10.96 10.02 -0.67
N LEU A 121 -11.01 11.29 -0.28
CA LEU A 121 -10.11 11.87 0.72
C LEU A 121 -10.78 11.89 2.10
N VAL A 122 -10.13 11.29 3.08
CA VAL A 122 -10.66 11.17 4.45
C VAL A 122 -9.61 11.49 5.51
N GLU A 123 -10.09 12.03 6.62
CA GLU A 123 -9.33 12.18 7.86
C GLU A 123 -9.53 10.94 8.75
N PHE A 124 -8.53 10.64 9.58
CA PHE A 124 -8.55 9.49 10.47
C PHE A 124 -7.84 9.79 11.79
N SER A 125 -8.10 8.98 12.80
CA SER A 125 -7.62 9.21 14.18
C SER A 125 -6.58 8.21 14.68
N SER A 126 -6.40 7.07 13.98
CA SER A 126 -5.41 6.06 14.40
C SER A 126 -3.96 6.57 14.35
N SER A 127 -3.11 6.10 15.26
CA SER A 127 -1.67 6.42 15.24
C SER A 127 -0.94 5.81 14.04
N LEU A 128 0.05 6.55 13.53
CA LEU A 128 0.98 6.10 12.48
C LEU A 128 2.15 5.26 12.98
N ASP A 129 2.30 5.03 14.29
CA ASP A 129 3.50 4.42 14.87
C ASP A 129 3.74 3.00 14.34
N LYS A 130 2.68 2.20 14.22
CA LYS A 130 2.76 0.85 13.65
C LYS A 130 3.22 0.88 12.20
N LEU A 131 2.66 1.79 11.39
CA LEU A 131 3.05 1.93 9.99
C LEU A 131 4.53 2.34 9.86
N LYS A 132 4.95 3.37 10.61
CA LYS A 132 6.33 3.84 10.62
C LYS A 132 7.32 2.75 11.05
N LYS A 133 6.95 1.95 12.05
CA LYS A 133 7.75 0.79 12.49
C LYS A 133 7.93 -0.23 11.37
N LEU A 134 6.85 -0.64 10.69
CA LEU A 134 6.91 -1.60 9.58
C LEU A 134 7.81 -1.10 8.43
N LEU A 135 7.72 0.19 8.08
CA LEU A 135 8.56 0.79 7.05
C LEU A 135 10.04 0.82 7.46
N ASN A 136 10.34 1.11 8.73
CA ASN A 136 11.72 1.18 9.22
C ASN A 136 12.38 -0.19 9.34
N GLU A 137 11.67 -1.22 9.79
CA GLU A 137 12.18 -2.59 9.89
C GLU A 137 12.65 -3.12 8.53
N LYS A 138 11.88 -2.86 7.48
CA LYS A 138 12.24 -3.28 6.12
C LYS A 138 13.40 -2.47 5.55
N ARG A 139 13.47 -1.18 5.85
CA ARG A 139 14.62 -0.34 5.49
C ARG A 139 15.91 -0.81 6.17
N ALA A 140 15.83 -1.23 7.44
CA ALA A 140 16.98 -1.76 8.18
C ALA A 140 17.49 -3.08 7.59
N LEU A 141 16.58 -3.99 7.23
CA LEU A 141 16.93 -5.24 6.56
C LEU A 141 17.60 -5.00 5.19
N ALA A 142 17.08 -4.05 4.40
CA ALA A 142 17.67 -3.71 3.11
C ALA A 142 19.11 -3.16 3.25
N ARG A 143 19.36 -2.31 4.26
CA ARG A 143 20.71 -1.79 4.55
C ARG A 143 21.67 -2.83 5.11
N GLY A 144 21.18 -3.70 6.00
CA GLY A 144 21.97 -4.79 6.59
C GLY A 144 22.47 -5.75 5.52
N ASN A 145 21.58 -6.14 4.59
CA ASN A 145 21.95 -6.98 3.46
C ASN A 145 22.97 -6.29 2.55
N ALA A 146 22.75 -5.03 2.15
CA ALA A 146 23.68 -4.31 1.28
C ALA A 146 25.12 -4.24 1.85
N LYS A 147 25.25 -4.09 3.17
CA LYS A 147 26.55 -4.09 3.84
C LYS A 147 27.23 -5.48 3.85
N ALA A 148 26.45 -6.56 3.91
CA ALA A 148 26.96 -7.93 3.85
C ALA A 148 27.56 -8.27 2.46
N TRP A 149 26.90 -7.83 1.37
CA TRP A 149 27.40 -8.00 0.01
C TRP A 149 28.71 -7.25 -0.24
N TYR A 150 28.78 -5.98 0.19
CA TYR A 150 30.01 -5.19 0.07
C TYR A 150 31.20 -5.83 0.81
N ASN A 151 30.96 -6.47 1.96
CA ASN A 151 32.02 -7.09 2.75
C ASN A 151 32.44 -8.48 2.24
N SER A 152 31.62 -9.17 1.44
CA SER A 152 31.99 -10.46 0.83
C SER A 152 32.88 -10.31 -0.40
N GLU A 153 32.83 -9.17 -1.10
CA GLU A 153 33.69 -8.92 -2.27
C GLU A 153 35.12 -8.50 -1.87
N THR A 154 35.30 -7.93 -0.67
CA THR A 154 36.62 -7.55 -0.14
C THR A 154 37.44 -8.75 0.36
N PHE A 155 36.85 -9.94 0.47
CA PHE A 155 37.53 -11.16 0.94
C PHE A 155 38.03 -12.10 -0.18
N ILE A 156 37.81 -11.75 -1.46
CA ILE A 156 38.27 -12.57 -2.62
C ILE A 156 39.62 -12.07 -3.18
N VAL A 157 40.24 -11.05 -2.58
CA VAL A 157 41.58 -10.57 -2.96
C VAL A 157 42.55 -10.74 -1.79
N MET A 158 42.88 -11.99 -1.47
CA MET A 158 44.05 -12.33 -0.65
C MET A 158 44.59 -13.71 -1.01
#